data_AF-A0A2H3B956-F1
#
_entry.id   AF-A0A2H3B956-F1
#
_cell.length_a   1.000
_cell.length_b   1.000
_cell.length_c   1.000
_cell.angle_alpha   90.00
_cell.angle_beta   90.00
_cell.angle_gamma   90.00
#
_symmetry.space_group_name_H-M   'P 1'
#
loop_
_entity.id
_entity.type
_entity.pdbx_description
1 polymer ?
#
loop_
_entity_poly.entity_id
_entity_poly.type
_entity_poly.pdbx_seq_one_letter_code
_entity_poly.pdbx_strand_id
1 'polypeptide(L)'
;MSSKGRSSRTGGPAKALLSTRGFIDRMDDGLTAVEGAQDVISMITSRRKVTKLILGHNKLSDDGCIVLFRFLESPAGRKYRIAEISLNSNEIGDRGLLAIATYLNGNQHLTELFLQNNLFSGDSPVIETFTNSINSSHLEMLSLTTNTALSDNFVGAFFSSLRSTYLKELHVSATGITRRSAPHIISYISSPERCHLHTFKCNGNALGHSAVKRIIGAIEKSNFVLSSVELYSNHMATESDNDDTSSDDTDWKVLESKLRPILSRNMYLKRKAEKEALGLLRYSRTLLLPTKSSALCVLCTELQLHILSFLAPTLSSAQRINVCTYASTCTTLPPLLPKLNGDELEMCLPDPFSLGLPGCENKVWEVRGTTGGCASGKCRGAVLCHKEQQRTKWLDAVGCSAYDGR
;
A
#
# COMPACT_ATOMS: atom_id res chain seq x y z
N MET A 1 14.54 66.51 19.75
CA MET A 1 13.56 65.44 20.03
C MET A 1 14.09 64.16 19.42
N SER A 2 14.57 63.27 20.27
CA SER A 2 15.05 61.93 19.93
C SER A 2 13.87 60.97 19.73
N SER A 3 13.94 60.08 18.74
CA SER A 3 13.71 58.66 18.99
C SER A 3 14.34 57.80 17.90
N LYS A 4 15.29 56.97 18.34
CA LYS A 4 15.91 55.87 17.60
C LYS A 4 14.91 54.71 17.54
N GLY A 5 14.64 54.19 16.35
CA GLY A 5 13.99 52.89 16.13
C GLY A 5 15.05 51.85 15.76
N ARG A 6 15.17 50.83 16.59
CA ARG A 6 16.31 49.91 16.75
C ARG A 6 16.32 48.80 15.69
N SER A 7 17.48 48.55 15.11
CA SER A 7 17.84 47.29 14.45
C SER A 7 17.72 46.12 15.45
N SER A 8 16.98 45.08 15.06
CA SER A 8 17.07 43.76 15.70
C SER A 8 17.29 42.69 14.63
N ARG A 9 18.58 42.44 14.38
CA ARG A 9 19.07 41.12 13.95
C ARG A 9 18.65 40.10 15.01
N THR A 10 17.81 39.15 14.65
CA THR A 10 17.73 37.86 15.33
C THR A 10 17.89 36.78 14.28
N GLY A 11 19.15 36.37 14.07
CA GLY A 11 19.46 35.08 13.47
C GLY A 11 18.92 34.00 14.39
N GLY A 12 17.79 33.41 14.01
CA GLY A 12 17.37 32.12 14.54
C GLY A 12 18.16 31.02 13.84
N PRO A 13 18.61 29.98 14.56
CA PRO A 13 19.43 28.94 13.96
C PRO A 13 18.64 28.27 12.85
N ALA A 14 19.28 28.13 11.69
CA ALA A 14 18.85 27.22 10.65
C ALA A 14 18.49 25.90 11.35
N LYS A 15 17.20 25.54 11.32
CA LYS A 15 16.77 24.18 11.56
C LYS A 15 17.38 23.37 10.41
N ALA A 16 18.63 22.95 10.58
CA ALA A 16 19.14 21.76 9.98
C ALA A 16 18.22 20.64 10.49
N LEU A 17 17.09 20.44 9.80
CA LEU A 17 16.32 19.23 9.92
C LEU A 17 17.32 18.11 9.70
N LEU A 18 17.41 17.23 10.70
CA LEU A 18 18.21 16.01 10.65
C LEU A 18 18.18 15.47 9.22
N SER A 19 19.34 15.47 8.56
CA SER A 19 19.52 14.92 7.22
C SER A 19 18.81 13.58 7.15
N THR A 20 17.68 13.54 6.45
CA THR A 20 16.87 12.34 6.26
C THR A 20 17.69 11.42 5.38
N ARG A 21 18.53 10.57 6.00
CA ARG A 21 19.70 9.89 5.41
C ARG A 21 19.44 9.01 4.17
N GLY A 22 18.20 8.87 3.71
CA GLY A 22 17.81 8.11 2.51
C GLY A 22 16.79 8.78 1.58
N PHE A 23 16.51 10.08 1.74
CA PHE A 23 15.42 10.77 1.01
C PHE A 23 15.96 11.93 0.18
N ILE A 24 15.74 11.89 -1.13
CA ILE A 24 16.04 13.01 -2.04
C ILE A 24 14.73 13.72 -2.38
N ASP A 25 14.68 15.01 -2.08
CA ASP A 25 13.56 15.89 -2.37
C ASP A 25 14.09 17.10 -3.12
N ARG A 26 13.65 17.22 -4.38
CA ARG A 26 13.94 18.32 -5.29
C ARG A 26 12.66 18.71 -6.02
N MET A 27 11.57 18.85 -5.26
CA MET A 27 10.33 19.41 -5.78
C MET A 27 10.52 20.89 -6.15
N ASP A 28 9.93 21.32 -7.27
CA ASP A 28 9.97 22.73 -7.75
C ASP A 28 11.41 23.29 -7.93
N ASP A 29 12.37 22.42 -8.22
CA ASP A 29 13.79 22.78 -8.23
C ASP A 29 14.30 23.21 -9.62
N GLY A 30 13.42 23.18 -10.63
CA GLY A 30 13.76 23.58 -11.99
C GLY A 30 14.62 22.54 -12.72
N LEU A 31 14.51 21.26 -12.35
CA LEU A 31 15.20 20.17 -13.05
C LEU A 31 14.62 20.04 -14.46
N THR A 32 15.48 20.10 -15.47
CA THR A 32 15.07 20.06 -16.88
C THR A 32 15.77 18.93 -17.62
N ALA A 33 15.00 18.16 -18.38
CA ALA A 33 15.48 17.14 -19.31
C ALA A 33 16.61 16.26 -18.74
N VAL A 34 17.67 16.09 -19.54
CA VAL A 34 18.80 15.21 -19.24
C VAL A 34 19.69 15.79 -18.14
N GLU A 35 19.88 17.11 -18.12
CA GLU A 35 20.70 17.82 -17.15
C GLU A 35 20.13 17.64 -15.73
N GLY A 36 18.83 17.86 -15.58
CA GLY A 36 18.12 17.63 -14.32
C GLY A 36 18.20 16.18 -13.85
N ALA A 37 18.12 15.22 -14.77
CA ALA A 37 18.30 13.81 -14.43
C ALA A 37 19.73 13.50 -13.98
N GLN A 38 20.75 14.07 -14.63
CA GLN A 38 22.16 13.92 -14.23
C GLN A 38 22.44 14.51 -12.86
N ASP A 39 21.83 15.65 -12.53
CA ASP A 39 21.92 16.27 -11.20
C ASP A 39 21.34 15.35 -10.12
N VAL A 40 20.17 14.76 -10.37
CA VAL A 40 19.56 13.77 -9.47
C VAL A 40 20.47 12.54 -9.32
N ILE A 41 21.05 12.04 -10.40
CA ILE A 41 21.98 10.90 -10.36
C ILE A 41 23.23 11.24 -9.53
N SER A 42 23.79 12.45 -9.70
CA SER A 42 24.90 12.94 -8.89
C SER A 42 24.56 12.96 -7.40
N MET A 43 23.34 13.40 -7.05
CA MET A 43 22.86 13.36 -5.67
C MET A 43 22.62 11.95 -5.13
N ILE A 44 22.13 11.04 -5.96
CA ILE A 44 21.96 9.63 -5.57
C ILE A 44 23.34 9.03 -5.27
N THR A 45 24.31 9.26 -6.16
CA THR A 45 25.67 8.72 -6.05
C THR A 45 26.48 9.31 -4.90
N SER A 46 26.21 10.55 -4.50
CA SER A 46 26.86 11.18 -3.33
C SER A 46 26.42 10.57 -1.98
N ARG A 47 25.34 9.78 -1.97
CA ARG A 47 24.76 9.19 -0.77
C ARG A 47 25.03 7.69 -0.70
N ARG A 48 25.10 7.16 0.53
CA ARG A 48 25.28 5.72 0.76
C ARG A 48 23.99 4.91 0.53
N LYS A 49 22.84 5.48 0.83
CA LYS A 49 21.52 4.85 0.72
C LYS A 49 20.50 5.90 0.29
N VAL A 50 19.60 5.54 -0.63
CA VAL A 50 18.49 6.39 -1.08
C VAL A 50 17.31 5.49 -1.33
N THR A 51 16.26 5.64 -0.53
CA THR A 51 15.05 4.82 -0.59
C THR A 51 13.87 5.57 -1.19
N LYS A 52 13.96 6.90 -1.33
CA LYS A 52 12.84 7.74 -1.75
C LYS A 52 13.31 8.90 -2.63
N LEU A 53 12.64 9.11 -3.76
CA LEU A 53 12.88 10.20 -4.69
C LEU A 53 11.60 11.03 -4.88
N ILE A 54 11.63 12.31 -4.50
CA ILE A 54 10.55 13.27 -4.75
C ILE A 54 11.07 14.32 -5.72
N LEU A 55 10.58 14.24 -6.95
CA LEU A 55 11.03 15.05 -8.08
C LEU A 55 9.84 15.75 -8.75
N GLY A 56 8.76 15.97 -8.01
CA GLY A 56 7.54 16.58 -8.53
C GLY A 56 7.73 18.03 -9.00
N HIS A 57 6.87 18.49 -9.92
CA HIS A 57 6.86 19.86 -10.44
C HIS A 57 8.21 20.29 -11.05
N ASN A 58 8.73 19.44 -11.92
CA ASN A 58 9.93 19.70 -12.70
C ASN A 58 9.63 19.49 -14.20
N LYS A 59 10.64 19.52 -15.05
CA LYS A 59 10.49 19.30 -16.49
C LYS A 59 11.49 18.27 -16.99
N LEU A 60 11.56 17.12 -16.31
CA LEU A 60 12.44 16.03 -16.72
C LEU A 60 12.12 15.50 -18.11
N SER A 61 10.87 15.66 -18.58
CA SER A 61 10.40 15.17 -19.87
C SER A 61 10.66 13.67 -20.07
N ASP A 62 10.46 13.17 -21.29
CA ASP A 62 10.84 11.80 -21.64
C ASP A 62 12.34 11.56 -21.48
N ASP A 63 13.17 12.51 -21.92
CA ASP A 63 14.60 12.28 -22.09
C ASP A 63 15.31 12.19 -20.73
N GLY A 64 14.94 13.05 -19.78
CA GLY A 64 15.43 12.97 -18.40
C GLY A 64 14.92 11.73 -17.68
N CYS A 65 13.65 11.38 -17.88
CA CYS A 65 13.07 10.15 -17.33
C CYS A 65 13.84 8.90 -17.80
N ILE A 66 14.11 8.80 -19.10
CA ILE A 66 14.90 7.70 -19.68
C ILE A 66 16.29 7.62 -19.05
N VAL A 67 16.98 8.76 -18.90
CA VAL A 67 18.34 8.80 -18.31
C VAL A 67 18.31 8.36 -16.85
N LEU A 68 17.36 8.87 -16.06
CA LEU A 68 17.20 8.50 -14.66
C LEU A 68 16.93 6.99 -14.51
N PHE A 69 15.95 6.44 -15.22
CA PHE A 69 15.59 5.03 -15.08
C PHE A 69 16.64 4.08 -15.64
N ARG A 70 17.37 4.45 -16.70
CA ARG A 70 18.55 3.70 -17.16
C ARG A 70 19.63 3.64 -16.09
N PHE A 71 19.88 4.74 -15.38
CA PHE A 71 20.81 4.72 -14.25
C PHE A 71 20.30 3.82 -13.12
N LEU A 72 19.02 3.92 -12.75
CA LEU A 72 18.43 3.09 -11.69
C LEU A 72 18.47 1.60 -12.02
N GLU A 73 18.34 1.23 -13.30
CA GLU A 73 18.48 -0.14 -13.78
C GLU A 73 19.94 -0.61 -13.84
N SER A 74 20.90 0.29 -13.96
CA SER A 74 22.32 -0.06 -14.01
C SER A 74 22.80 -0.74 -12.70
N PRO A 75 23.89 -1.52 -12.73
CA PRO A 75 24.47 -2.11 -11.52
C PRO A 75 24.78 -1.06 -10.44
N ALA A 76 25.14 0.17 -10.84
CA ALA A 76 25.41 1.27 -9.92
C ALA A 76 24.14 1.80 -9.24
N GLY A 77 22.99 1.77 -9.93
CA GLY A 77 21.70 2.23 -9.43
C GLY A 77 20.95 1.20 -8.58
N ARG A 78 20.99 -0.09 -8.96
CA ARG A 78 20.25 -1.16 -8.27
C ARG A 78 20.55 -1.27 -6.78
N LYS A 79 21.74 -0.86 -6.33
CA LYS A 79 22.14 -0.88 -4.91
C LYS A 79 21.30 0.02 -4.00
N TYR A 80 20.65 1.06 -4.55
CA TYR A 80 19.92 2.04 -3.74
C TYR A 80 18.58 1.53 -3.20
N ARG A 81 17.99 0.50 -3.83
CA ARG A 81 16.72 -0.14 -3.40
C ARG A 81 15.63 0.91 -3.13
N ILE A 82 15.33 1.71 -4.15
CA ILE A 82 14.34 2.78 -4.08
C ILE A 82 12.95 2.16 -3.90
N ALA A 83 12.27 2.60 -2.85
CA ALA A 83 10.92 2.17 -2.48
C ALA A 83 9.83 3.15 -2.96
N GLU A 84 10.14 4.43 -3.09
CA GLU A 84 9.17 5.47 -3.47
C GLU A 84 9.74 6.41 -4.53
N ILE A 85 8.98 6.64 -5.60
CA ILE A 85 9.30 7.62 -6.63
C ILE A 85 8.08 8.49 -6.91
N SER A 86 8.24 9.81 -6.79
CA SER A 86 7.26 10.80 -7.19
C SER A 86 7.80 11.64 -8.35
N LEU A 87 7.12 11.55 -9.49
CA LEU A 87 7.40 12.25 -10.75
C LEU A 87 6.17 13.02 -11.22
N ASN A 88 5.41 13.56 -10.27
CA ASN A 88 4.22 14.37 -10.56
C ASN A 88 4.61 15.61 -11.38
N SER A 89 3.79 16.03 -12.35
CA SER A 89 4.01 17.25 -13.13
C SER A 89 5.42 17.33 -13.71
N ASN A 90 5.83 16.36 -14.53
CA ASN A 90 7.18 16.30 -15.12
C ASN A 90 7.20 16.35 -16.67
N GLU A 91 6.05 16.59 -17.29
CA GLU A 91 5.88 16.60 -18.76
C GLU A 91 6.32 15.26 -19.40
N ILE A 92 6.14 14.14 -18.69
CA ILE A 92 6.54 12.79 -19.15
C ILE A 92 5.48 12.24 -20.12
N GLY A 93 5.90 11.78 -21.30
CA GLY A 93 5.05 11.11 -22.28
C GLY A 93 5.24 9.59 -22.29
N ASP A 94 4.82 8.95 -23.38
CA ASP A 94 4.83 7.49 -23.49
C ASP A 94 6.24 6.88 -23.49
N ARG A 95 7.25 7.58 -24.05
CA ARG A 95 8.62 7.06 -24.06
C ARG A 95 9.19 7.02 -22.64
N GLY A 96 8.93 8.04 -21.84
CA GLY A 96 9.27 8.03 -20.42
C GLY A 96 8.48 6.97 -19.64
N LEU A 97 7.19 6.78 -19.95
CA LEU A 97 6.38 5.71 -19.35
C LEU A 97 6.94 4.30 -19.66
N LEU A 98 7.43 4.06 -20.88
CA LEU A 98 8.11 2.81 -21.25
C LEU A 98 9.43 2.61 -20.49
N ALA A 99 10.18 3.68 -20.21
CA ALA A 99 11.37 3.60 -19.37
C ALA A 99 11.02 3.23 -17.92
N ILE A 100 9.95 3.80 -17.38
CA ILE A 100 9.40 3.43 -16.07
C ILE A 100 8.96 1.95 -16.07
N ALA A 101 8.23 1.52 -17.11
CA ALA A 101 7.80 0.13 -17.27
C ALA A 101 8.99 -0.84 -17.25
N THR A 102 10.05 -0.52 -18.00
CA THR A 102 11.28 -1.33 -18.04
C THR A 102 11.91 -1.45 -16.64
N TYR A 103 11.95 -0.35 -15.88
CA TYR A 103 12.46 -0.37 -14.50
C TYR A 103 11.56 -1.15 -13.52
N LEU A 104 10.25 -1.16 -13.74
CA LEU A 104 9.28 -1.91 -12.93
C LEU A 104 9.35 -3.42 -13.18
N ASN A 105 9.74 -3.85 -14.38
CA ASN A 105 9.72 -5.25 -14.76
C ASN A 105 10.61 -6.11 -13.85
N GLY A 106 10.00 -6.96 -13.02
CA GLY A 106 10.70 -7.77 -12.02
C GLY A 106 11.24 -6.98 -10.81
N ASN A 107 10.85 -5.72 -10.65
CA ASN A 107 11.29 -4.88 -9.54
C ASN A 107 10.58 -5.25 -8.24
N GLN A 108 11.36 -5.61 -7.23
CA GLN A 108 10.86 -6.04 -5.91
C GLN A 108 11.07 -4.98 -4.81
N HIS A 109 11.49 -3.77 -5.19
CA HIS A 109 11.86 -2.72 -4.24
C HIS A 109 10.92 -1.53 -4.30
N LEU A 110 10.51 -1.10 -5.50
CA LEU A 110 9.59 0.02 -5.64
C LEU A 110 8.17 -0.40 -5.21
N THR A 111 7.67 0.21 -4.14
CA THR A 111 6.33 -0.01 -3.59
C THR A 111 5.38 1.12 -3.92
N GLU A 112 5.87 2.35 -4.10
CA GLU A 112 5.04 3.54 -4.32
C GLU A 112 5.51 4.34 -5.54
N LEU A 113 4.58 4.60 -6.47
CA LEU A 113 4.84 5.34 -7.71
C LEU A 113 3.76 6.39 -7.96
N PHE A 114 4.18 7.66 -8.01
CA PHE A 114 3.32 8.79 -8.30
C PHE A 114 3.69 9.43 -9.64
N LEU A 115 2.74 9.44 -10.56
CA LEU A 115 2.88 9.91 -11.95
C LEU A 115 1.77 10.90 -12.30
N GLN A 116 1.34 11.72 -11.35
CA GLN A 116 0.22 12.63 -11.55
C GLN A 116 0.55 13.72 -12.56
N ASN A 117 -0.45 14.18 -13.33
CA ASN A 117 -0.32 15.34 -14.22
C ASN A 117 0.87 15.25 -15.22
N ASN A 118 0.94 14.15 -15.97
CA ASN A 118 1.89 13.93 -17.06
C ASN A 118 1.14 13.82 -18.41
N LEU A 119 1.85 13.50 -19.48
CA LEU A 119 1.39 13.58 -20.88
C LEU A 119 1.24 12.20 -21.53
N PHE A 120 0.72 11.21 -20.79
CA PHE A 120 0.52 9.85 -21.29
C PHE A 120 -0.65 9.81 -22.29
N SER A 121 -0.42 9.28 -23.49
CA SER A 121 -1.40 9.33 -24.59
C SER A 121 -2.55 8.32 -24.45
N GLY A 122 -2.39 7.31 -23.58
CA GLY A 122 -3.34 6.21 -23.44
C GLY A 122 -3.26 5.16 -24.55
N ASP A 123 -2.18 5.14 -25.34
CA ASP A 123 -1.98 4.14 -26.40
C ASP A 123 -1.90 2.70 -25.86
N SER A 124 -2.70 1.80 -26.42
CA SER A 124 -2.90 0.43 -25.88
C SER A 124 -1.59 -0.35 -25.71
N PRO A 125 -0.67 -0.40 -26.70
CA PRO A 125 0.59 -1.15 -26.57
C PRO A 125 1.48 -0.64 -25.43
N VAL A 126 1.49 0.68 -25.20
CA VAL A 126 2.26 1.30 -24.11
C VAL A 126 1.64 0.93 -22.77
N ILE A 127 0.31 1.02 -22.66
CA ILE A 127 -0.43 0.66 -21.43
C ILE A 127 -0.31 -0.83 -21.12
N GLU A 128 -0.37 -1.71 -22.12
CA GLU A 128 -0.18 -3.16 -21.94
C GLU A 128 1.23 -3.47 -21.43
N THR A 129 2.26 -2.84 -22.01
CA THR A 129 3.65 -2.99 -21.56
C THR A 129 3.83 -2.53 -20.11
N PHE A 130 3.25 -1.38 -19.78
CA PHE A 130 3.27 -0.84 -18.43
C PHE A 130 2.52 -1.74 -17.44
N THR A 131 1.34 -2.24 -17.81
CA THR A 131 0.52 -3.15 -17.00
C THR A 131 1.23 -4.47 -16.75
N ASN A 132 1.86 -5.05 -17.78
CA ASN A 132 2.64 -6.28 -17.65
C ASN A 132 3.83 -6.10 -16.71
N SER A 133 4.47 -4.93 -16.74
CA SER A 133 5.55 -4.59 -15.83
C SER A 133 5.06 -4.41 -14.39
N ILE A 134 3.86 -3.86 -14.19
CA ILE A 134 3.22 -3.79 -12.86
C ILE A 134 2.91 -5.20 -12.35
N ASN A 135 2.41 -6.10 -13.21
CA ASN A 135 2.10 -7.48 -12.86
C ASN A 135 3.32 -8.27 -12.37
N SER A 136 4.51 -7.96 -12.87
CA SER A 136 5.78 -8.61 -12.45
C SER A 136 6.49 -7.88 -11.30
N SER A 137 5.98 -6.73 -10.86
CA SER A 137 6.58 -5.89 -9.81
C SER A 137 5.92 -6.09 -8.44
N HIS A 138 6.57 -5.58 -7.40
CA HIS A 138 6.01 -5.44 -6.04
C HIS A 138 5.39 -4.05 -5.81
N LEU A 139 4.93 -3.37 -6.85
CA LEU A 139 4.30 -2.07 -6.71
C LEU A 139 2.98 -2.20 -5.92
N GLU A 140 2.87 -1.48 -4.81
CA GLU A 140 1.71 -1.50 -3.91
C GLU A 140 0.78 -0.31 -4.15
N MET A 141 1.33 0.85 -4.51
CA MET A 141 0.57 2.08 -4.77
C MET A 141 0.96 2.70 -6.12
N LEU A 142 -0.06 2.94 -6.95
CA LEU A 142 0.07 3.65 -8.21
C LEU A 142 -0.89 4.83 -8.28
N SER A 143 -0.36 6.01 -8.56
CA SER A 143 -1.16 7.21 -8.77
C SER A 143 -0.96 7.80 -10.16
N LEU A 144 -2.01 7.73 -10.99
CA LEU A 144 -2.10 8.30 -12.34
C LEU A 144 -3.08 9.48 -12.40
N THR A 145 -3.43 10.08 -11.25
CA THR A 145 -4.36 11.22 -11.16
C THR A 145 -4.00 12.34 -12.13
N THR A 146 -5.01 13.02 -12.67
CA THR A 146 -4.90 14.18 -13.58
C THR A 146 -4.14 13.92 -14.89
N ASN A 147 -4.06 12.66 -15.35
CA ASN A 147 -3.60 12.32 -16.69
C ASN A 147 -4.81 12.18 -17.65
N THR A 148 -5.35 13.30 -18.12
CA THR A 148 -6.63 13.35 -18.86
C THR A 148 -6.60 12.67 -20.22
N ALA A 149 -5.42 12.53 -20.82
CA ALA A 149 -5.24 11.87 -22.12
C ALA A 149 -5.34 10.33 -22.06
N LEU A 150 -5.27 9.72 -20.86
CA LEU A 150 -5.42 8.26 -20.69
C LEU A 150 -6.77 7.75 -21.21
N SER A 151 -7.86 8.44 -20.88
CA SER A 151 -9.23 8.18 -21.36
C SER A 151 -9.74 6.75 -21.13
N ASP A 152 -10.80 6.34 -21.84
CA ASP A 152 -11.38 4.99 -21.74
C ASP A 152 -10.47 3.89 -22.30
N ASN A 153 -9.62 4.21 -23.28
CA ASN A 153 -8.70 3.25 -23.90
C ASN A 153 -7.73 2.68 -22.86
N PHE A 154 -7.20 3.55 -21.99
CA PHE A 154 -6.38 3.13 -20.86
C PHE A 154 -7.10 2.13 -19.96
N VAL A 155 -8.33 2.40 -19.54
CA VAL A 155 -9.08 1.52 -18.62
C VAL A 155 -9.30 0.14 -19.25
N GLY A 156 -9.67 0.11 -20.53
CA GLY A 156 -9.89 -1.13 -21.26
C GLY A 156 -8.64 -2.02 -21.31
N ALA A 157 -7.50 -1.45 -21.70
CA ALA A 157 -6.23 -2.17 -21.77
C ALA A 157 -5.67 -2.53 -20.38
N PHE A 158 -5.71 -1.58 -19.44
CA PHE A 158 -5.17 -1.73 -18.09
C PHE A 158 -5.92 -2.80 -17.30
N PHE A 159 -7.26 -2.70 -17.18
CA PHE A 159 -8.02 -3.65 -16.35
C PHE A 159 -8.27 -5.00 -17.00
N SER A 160 -8.08 -5.15 -18.32
CA SER A 160 -8.10 -6.47 -18.96
C SER A 160 -6.85 -7.28 -18.63
N SER A 161 -5.69 -6.61 -18.53
CA SER A 161 -4.38 -7.25 -18.32
C SER A 161 -3.89 -7.22 -16.86
N LEU A 162 -4.44 -6.36 -16.00
CA LEU A 162 -4.00 -6.23 -14.61
C LEU A 162 -4.30 -7.50 -13.79
N ARG A 163 -3.23 -8.08 -13.24
CA ARG A 163 -3.21 -9.31 -12.41
C ARG A 163 -2.24 -9.21 -11.23
N SER A 164 -1.74 -8.02 -10.91
CA SER A 164 -0.82 -7.82 -9.79
C SER A 164 -1.47 -8.22 -8.46
N THR A 165 -0.78 -9.06 -7.70
CA THR A 165 -1.17 -9.44 -6.33
C THR A 165 -0.69 -8.45 -5.27
N TYR A 166 0.27 -7.60 -5.64
CA TYR A 166 0.90 -6.61 -4.75
C TYR A 166 0.20 -5.26 -4.80
N LEU A 167 -0.37 -4.86 -5.94
CA LEU A 167 -1.05 -3.58 -6.07
C LEU A 167 -2.27 -3.51 -5.14
N LYS A 168 -2.20 -2.63 -4.14
CA LYS A 168 -3.22 -2.41 -3.11
C LYS A 168 -3.96 -1.08 -3.30
N GLU A 169 -3.31 -0.08 -3.88
CA GLU A 169 -3.85 1.27 -4.02
C GLU A 169 -3.69 1.78 -5.45
N LEU A 170 -4.80 2.20 -6.05
CA LEU A 170 -4.83 2.73 -7.41
C LEU A 170 -5.61 4.04 -7.46
N HIS A 171 -4.97 5.11 -7.92
CA HIS A 171 -5.58 6.41 -8.17
C HIS A 171 -5.63 6.72 -9.66
N VAL A 172 -6.84 6.85 -10.19
CA VAL A 172 -7.14 7.20 -11.58
C VAL A 172 -8.15 8.36 -11.63
N SER A 173 -8.09 9.25 -10.64
CA SER A 173 -8.94 10.43 -10.57
C SER A 173 -8.60 11.43 -11.69
N ALA A 174 -9.61 12.05 -12.31
CA ALA A 174 -9.44 13.03 -13.40
C ALA A 174 -8.55 12.52 -14.55
N THR A 175 -8.79 11.29 -15.01
CA THR A 175 -8.04 10.66 -16.11
C THR A 175 -8.81 10.63 -17.44
N GLY A 176 -9.92 11.37 -17.53
CA GLY A 176 -10.74 11.44 -18.74
C GLY A 176 -11.60 10.19 -18.97
N ILE A 177 -11.83 9.40 -17.92
CA ILE A 177 -12.64 8.18 -17.97
C ILE A 177 -14.12 8.53 -18.12
N THR A 178 -14.85 7.81 -18.97
CA THR A 178 -16.29 8.00 -19.18
C THR A 178 -17.09 6.75 -18.80
N ARG A 179 -18.43 6.80 -18.92
CA ARG A 179 -19.32 5.65 -18.70
C ARG A 179 -18.92 4.38 -19.47
N ARG A 180 -18.19 4.50 -20.59
CA ARG A 180 -17.72 3.35 -21.40
C ARG A 180 -16.74 2.46 -20.65
N SER A 181 -16.02 3.01 -19.68
CA SER A 181 -15.08 2.29 -18.83
C SER A 181 -15.73 1.44 -17.74
N ALA A 182 -16.99 1.71 -17.40
CA ALA A 182 -17.67 1.05 -16.28
C ALA A 182 -17.69 -0.50 -16.38
N PRO A 183 -17.95 -1.14 -17.55
CA PRO A 183 -17.91 -2.60 -17.67
C PRO A 183 -16.53 -3.19 -17.36
N HIS A 184 -15.45 -2.52 -17.77
CA HIS A 184 -14.08 -2.98 -17.51
C HIS A 184 -13.74 -2.90 -16.02
N ILE A 185 -14.09 -1.79 -15.36
CA ILE A 185 -13.92 -1.62 -13.92
C ILE A 185 -14.74 -2.66 -13.14
N ILE A 186 -16.01 -2.85 -13.50
CA ILE A 186 -16.90 -3.83 -12.86
C ILE A 186 -16.36 -5.25 -13.04
N SER A 187 -15.93 -5.62 -14.25
CA SER A 187 -15.34 -6.93 -14.54
C SER A 187 -14.11 -7.19 -13.67
N TYR A 188 -13.21 -6.21 -13.55
CA TYR A 188 -12.03 -6.31 -12.71
C TYR A 188 -12.39 -6.44 -11.23
N ILE A 189 -13.20 -5.52 -10.68
CA ILE A 189 -13.59 -5.53 -9.26
C ILE A 189 -14.33 -6.81 -8.86
N SER A 190 -15.12 -7.38 -9.77
CA SER A 190 -15.87 -8.62 -9.52
C SER A 190 -15.02 -9.89 -9.64
N SER A 191 -13.76 -9.78 -10.08
CA SER A 191 -12.84 -10.91 -10.23
C SER A 191 -11.96 -11.08 -8.99
N PRO A 192 -12.26 -11.99 -8.05
CA PRO A 192 -11.49 -12.15 -6.81
C PRO A 192 -10.05 -12.62 -7.06
N GLU A 193 -9.79 -13.29 -8.18
CA GLU A 193 -8.44 -13.74 -8.57
C GLU A 193 -7.57 -12.62 -9.14
N ARG A 194 -8.16 -11.49 -9.55
CA ARG A 194 -7.45 -10.36 -10.17
C ARG A 194 -7.39 -9.14 -9.28
N CYS A 195 -8.52 -8.78 -8.66
CA CYS A 195 -8.63 -7.55 -7.88
C CYS A 195 -8.17 -7.75 -6.43
N HIS A 196 -6.95 -7.30 -6.15
CA HIS A 196 -6.36 -7.28 -4.81
C HIS A 196 -6.29 -5.87 -4.21
N LEU A 197 -6.99 -4.89 -4.83
CA LEU A 197 -7.01 -3.51 -4.36
C LEU A 197 -7.77 -3.39 -3.03
N HIS A 198 -7.20 -2.62 -2.12
CA HIS A 198 -7.84 -2.13 -0.90
C HIS A 198 -8.37 -0.70 -1.07
N THR A 199 -7.67 0.11 -1.86
CA THR A 199 -8.01 1.51 -2.13
C THR A 199 -8.18 1.72 -3.63
N PHE A 200 -9.33 2.28 -4.03
CA PHE A 200 -9.58 2.68 -5.42
C PHE A 200 -10.15 4.09 -5.47
N LYS A 201 -9.40 5.03 -6.06
CA LYS A 201 -9.83 6.42 -6.24
C LYS A 201 -10.03 6.73 -7.71
N CYS A 202 -11.24 7.13 -8.08
CA CYS A 202 -11.62 7.44 -9.45
C CYS A 202 -12.51 8.69 -9.47
N ASN A 203 -12.14 9.71 -8.70
CA ASN A 203 -12.88 10.98 -8.58
C ASN A 203 -12.73 11.83 -9.85
N GLY A 204 -13.65 12.77 -10.09
CA GLY A 204 -13.48 13.80 -11.12
C GLY A 204 -13.43 13.25 -12.56
N ASN A 205 -14.14 12.17 -12.83
CA ASN A 205 -14.27 11.57 -14.16
C ASN A 205 -15.72 11.76 -14.69
N ALA A 206 -16.04 11.22 -15.86
CA ALA A 206 -17.37 11.33 -16.48
C ALA A 206 -18.10 9.97 -16.51
N LEU A 207 -18.03 9.18 -15.42
CA LEU A 207 -18.67 7.86 -15.34
C LEU A 207 -20.20 7.95 -15.43
N GLY A 208 -20.80 8.98 -14.83
CA GLY A 208 -22.24 9.12 -14.67
C GLY A 208 -22.81 8.30 -13.51
N HIS A 209 -23.93 8.78 -12.96
CA HIS A 209 -24.59 8.20 -11.79
C HIS A 209 -24.92 6.70 -11.96
N SER A 210 -25.46 6.31 -13.12
CA SER A 210 -25.81 4.91 -13.43
C SER A 210 -24.59 3.97 -13.41
N ALA A 211 -23.44 4.41 -13.94
CA ALA A 211 -22.22 3.62 -13.92
C ALA A 211 -21.68 3.45 -12.49
N VAL A 212 -21.63 4.53 -11.71
CA VAL A 212 -21.20 4.50 -10.31
C VAL A 212 -22.10 3.55 -9.50
N LYS A 213 -23.43 3.63 -9.66
CA LYS A 213 -24.38 2.73 -9.00
C LYS A 213 -24.09 1.25 -9.32
N ARG A 214 -23.76 0.93 -10.57
CA ARG A 214 -23.37 -0.43 -10.98
C ARG A 214 -22.04 -0.87 -10.39
N ILE A 215 -21.05 0.02 -10.30
CA ILE A 215 -19.77 -0.25 -9.63
C ILE A 215 -19.99 -0.55 -8.15
N ILE A 216 -20.79 0.27 -7.44
CA ILE A 216 -21.13 0.04 -6.03
C ILE A 216 -21.84 -1.30 -5.84
N GLY A 217 -22.81 -1.62 -6.70
CA GLY A 217 -23.50 -2.92 -6.67
C GLY A 217 -22.58 -4.12 -6.95
N ALA A 218 -21.54 -3.94 -7.77
CA ALA A 218 -20.52 -4.98 -8.00
C ALA A 218 -19.64 -5.19 -6.75
N ILE A 219 -19.24 -4.10 -6.07
CA ILE A 219 -18.50 -4.17 -4.82
C ILE A 219 -19.34 -4.88 -3.75
N GLU A 220 -20.61 -4.50 -3.60
CA GLU A 220 -21.53 -5.10 -2.62
C GLU A 220 -21.61 -6.63 -2.75
N LYS A 221 -21.76 -7.13 -3.98
CA LYS A 221 -22.05 -8.54 -4.27
C LYS A 221 -20.79 -9.42 -4.34
N SER A 222 -19.70 -8.88 -4.88
CA SER A 222 -18.59 -9.72 -5.35
C SER A 222 -17.23 -9.32 -4.78
N ASN A 223 -17.09 -8.15 -4.14
CA ASN A 223 -15.81 -7.68 -3.63
C ASN A 223 -15.85 -7.38 -2.12
N PHE A 224 -15.07 -8.16 -1.37
CA PHE A 224 -14.96 -8.03 0.08
C PHE A 224 -13.61 -7.46 0.54
N VAL A 225 -12.75 -7.08 -0.40
CA VAL A 225 -11.36 -6.66 -0.17
C VAL A 225 -11.23 -5.13 -0.16
N LEU A 226 -11.96 -4.45 -1.04
CA LEU A 226 -11.99 -2.99 -1.14
C LEU A 226 -12.52 -2.39 0.17
N SER A 227 -11.70 -1.56 0.80
CA SER A 227 -12.01 -0.89 2.07
C SER A 227 -12.11 0.63 1.95
N SER A 228 -11.53 1.20 0.90
CA SER A 228 -11.56 2.63 0.61
C SER A 228 -11.87 2.83 -0.86
N VAL A 229 -13.00 3.46 -1.17
CA VAL A 229 -13.42 3.73 -2.55
C VAL A 229 -13.90 5.17 -2.64
N GLU A 230 -13.30 5.93 -3.54
CA GLU A 230 -13.67 7.32 -3.82
C GLU A 230 -14.13 7.43 -5.28
N LEU A 231 -15.37 7.88 -5.48
CA LEU A 231 -16.00 8.03 -6.79
C LEU A 231 -16.60 9.44 -6.98
N TYR A 232 -16.22 10.43 -6.19
CA TYR A 232 -16.81 11.77 -6.16
C TYR A 232 -16.69 12.50 -7.51
N SER A 233 -17.57 13.46 -7.76
CA SER A 233 -17.54 14.33 -8.94
C SER A 233 -17.52 13.56 -10.26
N ASN A 234 -18.38 12.55 -10.39
CA ASN A 234 -18.51 11.71 -11.59
C ASN A 234 -19.71 12.06 -12.49
N HIS A 235 -20.08 13.34 -12.54
CA HIS A 235 -21.25 13.81 -13.29
C HIS A 235 -21.00 13.76 -14.80
N MET A 236 -22.03 13.44 -15.58
CA MET A 236 -21.97 13.54 -17.04
C MET A 236 -22.32 14.96 -17.45
N ALA A 237 -21.51 15.60 -18.30
CA ALA A 237 -21.75 16.96 -18.80
C ALA A 237 -22.94 17.10 -19.77
N THR A 238 -23.81 16.08 -19.88
CA THR A 238 -24.92 16.04 -20.82
C THR A 238 -26.22 15.66 -20.11
N GLU A 239 -26.60 16.43 -19.12
CA GLU A 239 -28.02 16.68 -18.86
C GLU A 239 -28.16 18.21 -18.94
N SER A 240 -28.88 18.63 -19.98
CA SER A 240 -29.07 20.00 -20.42
C SER A 240 -29.43 20.95 -19.29
N ASP A 241 -28.93 22.18 -19.38
CA ASP A 241 -29.35 23.38 -18.66
C ASP A 241 -30.87 23.55 -18.60
N ASN A 242 -31.54 22.83 -17.69
CA ASN A 242 -32.91 23.07 -17.27
C ASN A 242 -33.04 22.60 -15.82
N ASP A 243 -33.09 23.58 -14.91
CA ASP A 243 -33.79 23.57 -13.62
C ASP A 243 -33.68 22.29 -12.77
N ASP A 244 -32.76 22.31 -11.79
CA ASP A 244 -32.84 21.68 -10.45
C ASP A 244 -31.46 21.21 -9.94
N THR A 245 -30.57 22.17 -9.63
CA THR A 245 -29.31 21.91 -8.90
C THR A 245 -29.49 21.36 -7.47
N SER A 246 -30.74 21.07 -7.05
CA SER A 246 -31.03 20.47 -5.74
C SER A 246 -31.20 18.94 -5.78
N SER A 247 -31.54 18.34 -6.94
CA SER A 247 -31.81 16.90 -7.05
C SER A 247 -30.52 16.07 -7.12
N ASP A 248 -29.55 16.47 -7.94
CA ASP A 248 -28.33 15.68 -8.20
C ASP A 248 -27.43 15.51 -6.96
N ASP A 249 -27.31 16.54 -6.12
CA ASP A 249 -26.52 16.45 -4.88
C ASP A 249 -27.17 15.50 -3.85
N THR A 250 -28.49 15.33 -3.91
CA THR A 250 -29.19 14.33 -3.10
C THR A 250 -28.93 12.91 -3.59
N ASP A 251 -28.92 12.68 -4.90
CA ASP A 251 -28.65 11.37 -5.51
C ASP A 251 -27.21 10.89 -5.24
N TRP A 252 -26.23 11.79 -5.31
CA TRP A 252 -24.85 11.44 -4.98
C TRP A 252 -24.67 11.06 -3.50
N LYS A 253 -25.30 11.82 -2.59
CA LYS A 253 -25.32 11.49 -1.15
C LYS A 253 -25.99 10.16 -0.89
N VAL A 254 -27.02 9.79 -1.65
CA VAL A 254 -27.65 8.47 -1.56
C VAL A 254 -26.66 7.36 -1.95
N LEU A 255 -25.90 7.51 -3.03
CA LEU A 255 -24.89 6.52 -3.40
C LEU A 255 -23.77 6.41 -2.35
N GLU A 256 -23.30 7.53 -1.83
CA GLU A 256 -22.29 7.54 -0.77
C GLU A 256 -22.80 6.86 0.51
N SER A 257 -24.06 7.13 0.89
CA SER A 257 -24.70 6.48 2.03
C SER A 257 -24.81 4.96 1.88
N LYS A 258 -24.91 4.45 0.65
CA LYS A 258 -24.89 3.01 0.34
C LYS A 258 -23.47 2.44 0.37
N LEU A 259 -22.49 3.17 -0.14
CA LEU A 259 -21.11 2.70 -0.21
C LEU A 259 -20.47 2.57 1.19
N ARG A 260 -20.73 3.51 2.10
CA ARG A 260 -20.11 3.53 3.44
C ARG A 260 -20.35 2.25 4.26
N PRO A 261 -21.58 1.70 4.39
CA PRO A 261 -21.82 0.42 5.06
C PRO A 261 -21.11 -0.76 4.40
N ILE A 262 -21.05 -0.80 3.06
CA ILE A 262 -20.38 -1.87 2.30
C ILE A 262 -18.87 -1.88 2.62
N LEU A 263 -18.23 -0.71 2.60
CA LEU A 263 -16.81 -0.60 2.94
C LEU A 263 -16.57 -0.92 4.42
N SER A 264 -17.48 -0.49 5.31
CA SER A 264 -17.42 -0.81 6.74
C SER A 264 -17.52 -2.33 7.00
N ARG A 265 -18.39 -3.03 6.25
CA ARG A 265 -18.48 -4.50 6.25
C ARG A 265 -17.15 -5.11 5.84
N ASN A 266 -16.56 -4.67 4.73
CA ASN A 266 -15.29 -5.21 4.21
C ASN A 266 -14.15 -4.98 5.22
N MET A 267 -14.05 -3.79 5.82
CA MET A 267 -13.09 -3.49 6.89
C MET A 267 -13.29 -4.36 8.14
N TYR A 268 -14.54 -4.59 8.54
CA TYR A 268 -14.85 -5.46 9.67
C TYR A 268 -14.42 -6.91 9.40
N LEU A 269 -14.76 -7.44 8.21
CA LEU A 269 -14.40 -8.79 7.81
C LEU A 269 -12.88 -8.98 7.73
N LYS A 270 -12.15 -8.00 7.18
CA LYS A 270 -10.68 -7.98 7.19
C LYS A 270 -10.15 -8.10 8.62
N ARG A 271 -10.55 -7.21 9.53
CA ARG A 271 -10.08 -7.23 10.93
C ARG A 271 -10.42 -8.53 11.65
N LYS A 272 -11.58 -9.11 11.34
CA LYS A 272 -12.00 -10.39 11.90
C LYS A 272 -11.12 -11.54 11.40
N ALA A 273 -10.86 -11.60 10.09
CA ALA A 273 -9.94 -12.55 9.49
C ALA A 273 -8.52 -12.43 10.09
N GLU A 274 -7.98 -11.22 10.19
CA GLU A 274 -6.66 -10.98 10.80
C GLU A 274 -6.60 -11.50 12.25
N LYS A 275 -7.64 -11.22 13.05
CA LYS A 275 -7.73 -11.67 14.45
C LYS A 275 -7.82 -13.18 14.56
N GLU A 276 -8.66 -13.82 13.75
CA GLU A 276 -8.83 -15.27 13.73
C GLU A 276 -7.56 -15.97 13.24
N ALA A 277 -6.87 -15.42 12.23
CA ALA A 277 -5.59 -15.95 11.76
C ALA A 277 -4.53 -15.93 12.86
N LEU A 278 -4.40 -14.81 13.58
CA LEU A 278 -3.45 -14.71 14.70
C LEU A 278 -3.79 -15.68 15.84
N GLY A 279 -5.08 -15.86 16.14
CA GLY A 279 -5.54 -16.86 17.10
C GLY A 279 -5.19 -18.28 16.64
N LEU A 280 -5.51 -18.60 15.39
CA LEU A 280 -5.25 -19.90 14.77
C LEU A 280 -3.76 -20.23 14.76
N LEU A 281 -2.88 -19.29 14.43
CA LEU A 281 -1.42 -19.48 14.43
C LEU A 281 -0.92 -19.97 15.79
N ARG A 282 -1.42 -19.38 16.89
CA ARG A 282 -1.00 -19.71 18.25
C ARG A 282 -1.27 -21.18 18.58
N TYR A 283 -2.47 -21.66 18.30
CA TYR A 283 -2.88 -23.04 18.58
C TYR A 283 -2.31 -24.04 17.58
N SER A 284 -2.19 -23.64 16.31
CA SER A 284 -1.61 -24.49 15.26
C SER A 284 -0.14 -24.77 15.53
N ARG A 285 0.64 -23.77 16.00
CA ARG A 285 2.05 -23.99 16.35
C ARG A 285 2.23 -24.99 17.48
N THR A 286 1.39 -24.92 18.52
CA THR A 286 1.48 -25.85 19.65
C THR A 286 1.10 -27.28 19.26
N LEU A 287 0.18 -27.44 18.30
CA LEU A 287 -0.34 -28.74 17.91
C LEU A 287 0.47 -29.42 16.79
N LEU A 288 0.92 -28.63 15.81
CA LEU A 288 1.54 -29.13 14.58
C LEU A 288 3.07 -29.16 14.61
N LEU A 289 3.73 -28.42 15.53
CA LEU A 289 5.17 -28.54 15.69
C LEU A 289 5.52 -29.78 16.52
N PRO A 290 6.53 -30.57 16.10
CA PRO A 290 6.95 -31.77 16.78
C PRO A 290 7.65 -31.42 18.10
N THR A 291 6.85 -31.18 19.14
CA THR A 291 7.32 -31.05 20.52
C THR A 291 6.84 -32.24 21.31
N LYS A 292 7.68 -32.74 22.23
CA LYS A 292 7.31 -33.89 23.06
C LYS A 292 6.11 -33.50 23.92
N SER A 293 5.00 -34.22 23.72
CA SER A 293 3.85 -34.31 24.62
C SER A 293 2.74 -33.25 24.49
N SER A 294 1.78 -33.49 23.58
CA SER A 294 0.39 -33.05 23.77
C SER A 294 -0.57 -34.21 23.50
N ALA A 295 -1.66 -34.33 24.26
CA ALA A 295 -2.65 -35.41 24.10
C ALA A 295 -3.33 -35.39 22.72
N LEU A 296 -3.37 -34.23 22.06
CA LEU A 296 -3.97 -34.04 20.74
C LEU A 296 -3.03 -34.43 19.59
N CYS A 297 -1.72 -34.59 19.84
CA CYS A 297 -0.78 -35.12 18.85
C CYS A 297 -1.04 -36.60 18.49
N VAL A 298 -1.92 -37.29 19.23
CA VAL A 298 -2.35 -38.67 18.96
C VAL A 298 -3.39 -38.73 17.83
N LEU A 299 -4.10 -37.63 17.58
CA LEU A 299 -5.10 -37.54 16.51
C LEU A 299 -4.43 -37.45 15.13
N CYS A 300 -5.08 -38.01 14.10
CA CYS A 300 -4.63 -37.81 12.72
C CYS A 300 -4.72 -36.34 12.32
N THR A 301 -3.90 -35.92 11.35
CA THR A 301 -3.77 -34.51 10.94
C THR A 301 -5.09 -33.93 10.45
N GLU A 302 -5.96 -34.73 9.83
CA GLU A 302 -7.29 -34.30 9.38
C GLU A 302 -8.18 -33.86 10.55
N LEU A 303 -8.21 -34.63 11.64
CA LEU A 303 -8.98 -34.28 12.83
C LEU A 303 -8.39 -33.07 13.56
N GLN A 304 -7.07 -32.94 13.58
CA GLN A 304 -6.40 -31.75 14.12
C GLN A 304 -6.79 -30.49 13.34
N LEU A 305 -6.74 -30.53 12.00
CA LEU A 305 -7.14 -29.42 11.13
C LEU A 305 -8.64 -29.12 11.25
N HIS A 306 -9.48 -30.14 11.41
CA HIS A 306 -10.91 -29.96 11.64
C HIS A 306 -11.18 -29.24 12.98
N ILE A 307 -10.51 -29.63 14.07
CA ILE A 307 -10.63 -28.96 15.37
C ILE A 307 -10.16 -27.51 15.28
N LEU A 308 -9.01 -27.29 14.64
CA LEU A 308 -8.45 -25.95 14.43
C LEU A 308 -9.39 -25.05 13.60
N SER A 309 -10.18 -25.62 12.68
CA SER A 309 -11.14 -24.87 11.88
C SER A 309 -12.22 -24.15 12.70
N PHE A 310 -12.61 -24.71 13.86
CA PHE A 310 -13.57 -24.08 14.77
C PHE A 310 -13.02 -22.82 15.46
N LEU A 311 -11.70 -22.64 15.50
CA LEU A 311 -11.06 -21.44 16.08
C LEU A 311 -11.04 -20.26 15.11
N ALA A 312 -11.27 -20.52 13.82
CA ALA A 312 -11.24 -19.52 12.75
C ALA A 312 -12.36 -19.76 11.73
N PRO A 313 -13.64 -19.64 12.14
CA PRO A 313 -14.79 -19.94 11.30
C PRO A 313 -14.97 -18.96 10.13
N THR A 314 -14.39 -17.75 10.19
CA THR A 314 -14.50 -16.76 9.10
C THR A 314 -13.38 -16.84 8.09
N LEU A 315 -12.30 -17.55 8.38
CA LEU A 315 -11.26 -17.80 7.39
C LEU A 315 -11.77 -18.78 6.34
N SER A 316 -11.40 -18.55 5.07
CA SER A 316 -11.60 -19.56 4.04
C SER A 316 -10.77 -20.81 4.32
N SER A 317 -11.11 -21.93 3.66
CA SER A 317 -10.31 -23.16 3.78
C SER A 317 -8.86 -22.94 3.32
N ALA A 318 -8.64 -22.14 2.27
CA ALA A 318 -7.30 -21.79 1.81
C ALA A 318 -6.52 -20.98 2.86
N GLN A 319 -7.16 -19.98 3.48
CA GLN A 319 -6.53 -19.17 4.53
C GLN A 319 -6.15 -20.02 5.75
N ARG A 320 -7.03 -20.93 6.19
CA ARG A 320 -6.71 -21.86 7.29
C ARG A 320 -5.53 -22.76 6.96
N ILE A 321 -5.49 -23.32 5.76
CA ILE A 321 -4.38 -24.16 5.30
C ILE A 321 -3.07 -23.37 5.32
N ASN A 322 -3.05 -22.15 4.76
CA ASN A 322 -1.85 -21.31 4.74
C ASN A 322 -1.33 -21.03 6.16
N VAL A 323 -2.21 -20.70 7.10
CA VAL A 323 -1.84 -20.49 8.50
C VAL A 323 -1.28 -21.76 9.13
N CYS A 324 -1.91 -22.92 8.91
CA CYS A 324 -1.46 -24.20 9.46
C CYS A 324 -0.12 -24.65 8.88
N THR A 325 0.08 -24.50 7.56
CA THR A 325 1.34 -24.78 6.87
C THR A 325 2.47 -23.87 7.37
N TYR A 326 2.19 -22.58 7.53
CA TYR A 326 3.15 -21.65 8.15
C TYR A 326 3.49 -22.07 9.58
N ALA A 327 2.49 -22.50 10.36
CA ALA A 327 2.64 -22.90 11.74
C ALA A 327 3.46 -24.20 11.93
N SER A 328 3.30 -25.18 11.03
CA SER A 328 4.00 -26.47 11.08
C SER A 328 5.46 -26.40 10.60
N THR A 329 5.84 -25.33 9.93
CA THR A 329 7.18 -25.17 9.35
C THR A 329 8.16 -24.61 10.38
N CYS A 330 9.17 -25.40 10.79
CA CYS A 330 10.16 -24.99 11.80
C CYS A 330 10.97 -23.75 11.43
N THR A 331 11.17 -23.47 10.13
CA THR A 331 11.92 -22.28 9.67
C THR A 331 11.18 -20.96 9.91
N THR A 332 9.88 -21.00 10.25
CA THR A 332 9.09 -19.81 10.56
C THR A 332 9.16 -19.41 12.04
N LEU A 333 9.84 -20.19 12.87
CA LEU A 333 10.02 -19.90 14.29
C LEU A 333 10.93 -18.68 14.48
N PRO A 334 10.59 -17.77 15.42
CA PRO A 334 11.46 -16.67 15.74
C PRO A 334 12.81 -17.20 16.28
N PRO A 335 13.94 -16.55 15.94
CA PRO A 335 15.23 -16.94 16.47
C PRO A 335 15.22 -16.86 18.00
N LEU A 336 15.72 -17.92 18.66
CA LEU A 336 15.73 -18.03 20.12
C LEU A 336 16.68 -17.02 20.81
N LEU A 337 17.59 -16.41 20.05
CA LEU A 337 18.55 -15.42 20.53
C LEU A 337 18.54 -14.18 19.61
N PRO A 338 18.59 -12.96 20.15
CA PRO A 338 18.80 -11.76 19.34
C PRO A 338 20.17 -11.85 18.66
N LYS A 339 20.22 -11.56 17.35
CA LYS A 339 21.48 -11.48 16.61
C LYS A 339 22.26 -10.26 17.08
N LEU A 340 23.41 -10.47 17.73
CA LEU A 340 24.35 -9.42 18.15
C LEU A 340 25.19 -8.88 16.97
N ASN A 341 24.58 -8.63 15.81
CA ASN A 341 25.26 -7.97 14.68
C ASN A 341 24.76 -6.52 14.59
N GLY A 342 25.67 -5.58 14.84
CA GLY A 342 25.41 -4.19 15.18
C GLY A 342 24.96 -3.24 14.06
N ASP A 343 24.11 -3.65 13.13
CA ASP A 343 23.54 -2.76 12.10
C ASP A 343 22.00 -2.69 12.03
N GLU A 344 21.29 -3.46 12.88
CA GLU A 344 19.82 -3.38 13.01
C GLU A 344 19.39 -3.34 14.48
N LEU A 345 19.73 -2.26 15.19
CA LEU A 345 19.24 -1.99 16.55
C LEU A 345 18.01 -1.05 16.50
N GLU A 346 16.96 -1.46 15.77
CA GLU A 346 15.59 -0.96 16.01
C GLU A 346 14.90 -1.89 17.02
N MET A 347 15.48 -2.02 18.21
CA MET A 347 14.81 -2.70 19.32
C MET A 347 13.74 -1.77 19.88
N CYS A 348 12.48 -2.22 19.90
CA CYS A 348 11.44 -1.57 20.70
C CYS A 348 11.86 -1.64 22.17
N LEU A 349 12.40 -0.55 22.71
CA LEU A 349 12.67 -0.40 24.14
C LEU A 349 11.33 -0.50 24.89
N PRO A 350 11.16 -1.44 25.83
CA PRO A 350 10.02 -1.42 26.74
C PRO A 350 10.06 -0.16 27.61
N ASP A 351 8.89 0.31 28.02
CA ASP A 351 8.73 1.42 28.96
C ASP A 351 9.57 1.16 30.25
N PRO A 352 10.47 2.07 30.66
CA PRO A 352 11.25 1.95 31.90
C PRO A 352 10.41 1.71 33.16
N PHE A 353 9.12 2.07 33.14
CA PHE A 353 8.20 1.84 34.27
C PHE A 353 7.57 0.44 34.29
N SER A 354 7.87 -0.42 33.30
CA SER A 354 7.43 -1.83 33.29
C SER A 354 8.39 -2.77 34.05
N LEU A 355 9.54 -2.25 34.53
CA LEU A 355 10.47 -3.00 35.37
C LEU A 355 10.08 -2.82 36.84
N GLY A 356 9.28 -3.75 37.35
CA GLY A 356 9.02 -3.86 38.79
C GLY A 356 10.34 -4.01 39.54
N LEU A 357 10.63 -3.08 40.46
CA LEU A 357 11.77 -3.17 41.37
C LEU A 357 11.59 -4.39 42.31
N PRO A 358 12.66 -5.15 42.59
CA PRO A 358 12.57 -6.34 43.43
C PRO A 358 12.55 -5.95 44.91
N GLY A 359 11.46 -6.27 45.60
CA GLY A 359 11.37 -6.09 47.05
C GLY A 359 9.96 -6.29 47.58
N CYS A 360 9.53 -7.54 47.75
CA CYS A 360 8.71 -8.02 48.87
C CYS A 360 8.33 -9.50 48.65
N GLU A 361 8.47 -10.25 49.72
CA GLU A 361 8.52 -11.70 49.82
C GLU A 361 7.17 -12.39 49.59
N ASN A 362 7.27 -13.69 49.30
CA ASN A 362 6.23 -14.73 49.38
C ASN A 362 5.05 -14.63 48.41
N LYS A 363 5.16 -15.35 47.27
CA LYS A 363 4.05 -16.13 46.69
C LYS A 363 4.57 -17.26 45.80
N VAL A 364 4.28 -18.46 46.24
CA VAL A 364 4.57 -19.77 45.65
C VAL A 364 3.52 -19.99 44.54
N TRP A 365 3.98 -20.09 43.29
CA TRP A 365 3.21 -20.31 42.04
C TRP A 365 2.15 -19.26 41.66
N GLU A 366 2.55 -18.25 40.88
CA GLU A 366 1.62 -17.48 40.05
C GLU A 366 2.18 -17.40 38.63
N VAL A 367 1.61 -18.18 37.70
CA VAL A 367 1.80 -18.01 36.24
C VAL A 367 1.13 -16.69 35.86
N ARG A 368 1.82 -15.56 36.09
CA ARG A 368 1.40 -14.26 35.56
C ARG A 368 1.79 -14.17 34.10
N GLY A 369 0.80 -14.32 33.22
CA GLY A 369 0.86 -13.70 31.90
C GLY A 369 1.16 -12.22 32.08
N THR A 370 2.36 -11.79 31.71
CA THR A 370 2.76 -10.40 31.69
C THR A 370 1.95 -9.68 30.61
N THR A 371 0.86 -9.03 31.03
CA THR A 371 0.05 -8.08 30.28
C THR A 371 0.68 -6.67 30.24
N GLY A 372 1.96 -6.53 30.59
CA GLY A 372 2.71 -5.27 30.50
C GLY A 372 3.83 -5.40 29.47
N GLY A 373 3.57 -5.03 28.21
CA GLY A 373 4.61 -5.00 27.18
C GLY A 373 4.09 -5.29 25.77
N CYS A 374 3.64 -4.25 25.07
CA CYS A 374 3.44 -4.24 23.60
C CYS A 374 2.53 -5.34 23.00
N ALA A 375 1.68 -6.01 23.79
CA ALA A 375 0.71 -6.99 23.28
C ALA A 375 -0.44 -6.32 22.49
N SER A 376 -0.68 -5.03 22.72
CA SER A 376 -1.74 -4.23 22.11
C SER A 376 -1.26 -3.22 21.05
N GLY A 377 0.01 -3.27 20.65
CA GLY A 377 0.53 -2.49 19.51
C GLY A 377 0.60 -0.97 19.68
N LYS A 378 0.35 -0.42 20.87
CA LYS A 378 0.46 1.03 21.11
C LYS A 378 1.85 1.40 21.64
N CYS A 379 2.81 1.58 20.73
CA CYS A 379 4.01 2.37 21.02
C CYS A 379 3.63 3.86 20.93
N ARG A 380 3.69 4.59 22.05
CA ARG A 380 3.51 6.04 22.03
C ARG A 380 4.81 6.69 21.57
N GLY A 381 4.83 7.17 20.32
CA GLY A 381 5.89 8.02 19.77
C GLY A 381 6.69 7.36 18.65
N ALA A 382 6.50 7.88 17.44
CA ALA A 382 7.13 7.52 16.16
C ALA A 382 6.76 6.16 15.55
N VAL A 383 6.41 6.21 14.25
CA VAL A 383 6.52 5.20 13.18
C VAL A 383 6.31 3.74 13.62
N LEU A 384 5.18 3.14 13.17
CA LEU A 384 4.83 1.71 13.24
C LEU A 384 5.81 0.79 13.99
N CYS A 385 5.39 0.30 15.16
CA CYS A 385 6.13 -0.71 15.92
C CYS A 385 6.62 -1.85 15.01
N HIS A 386 7.90 -2.22 15.10
CA HIS A 386 8.49 -3.32 14.31
C HIS A 386 7.67 -4.62 14.37
N LYS A 387 7.05 -4.91 15.53
CA LYS A 387 6.13 -6.05 15.70
C LYS A 387 4.87 -5.94 14.85
N GLU A 388 4.34 -4.73 14.66
CA GLU A 388 3.18 -4.50 13.80
C GLU A 388 3.57 -4.70 12.33
N GLN A 389 4.73 -4.22 11.91
CA GLN A 389 5.22 -4.45 10.55
C GLN A 389 5.45 -5.93 10.26
N GLN A 390 6.02 -6.69 11.21
CA GLN A 390 6.15 -8.14 11.08
C GLN A 390 4.79 -8.84 11.04
N ARG A 391 3.81 -8.38 11.83
CA ARG A 391 2.45 -8.90 11.79
C ARG A 391 1.80 -8.69 10.42
N THR A 392 1.88 -7.48 9.87
CA THR A 392 1.33 -7.18 8.53
C THR A 392 1.98 -8.05 7.47
N LYS A 393 3.32 -8.14 7.45
CA LYS A 393 4.05 -9.03 6.53
C LYS A 393 3.62 -10.49 6.65
N TRP A 394 3.40 -10.96 7.88
CA TRP A 394 2.92 -12.32 8.11
C TRP A 394 1.51 -12.52 7.58
N LEU A 395 0.58 -11.59 7.88
CA LEU A 395 -0.81 -11.63 7.38
C LEU A 395 -0.86 -11.66 5.84
N ASP A 396 -0.03 -10.85 5.18
CA ASP A 396 0.11 -10.86 3.73
C ASP A 396 0.63 -12.21 3.22
N ALA A 397 1.67 -12.76 3.86
CA ALA A 397 2.27 -14.03 3.47
C ALA A 397 1.31 -15.23 3.58
N VAL A 398 0.37 -15.22 4.54
CA VAL A 398 -0.65 -16.27 4.68
C VAL A 398 -1.97 -15.94 3.97
N GLY A 399 -2.08 -14.77 3.34
CA GLY A 399 -3.29 -14.32 2.64
C GLY A 399 -4.43 -13.92 3.58
N CYS A 400 -4.14 -13.54 4.83
CA CYS A 400 -5.13 -13.12 5.83
C CYS A 400 -5.18 -11.60 6.04
N SER A 401 -4.51 -10.81 5.20
CA SER A 401 -4.64 -9.33 5.16
C SER A 401 -5.89 -8.84 4.42
N ALA A 402 -6.69 -9.76 3.88
CA ALA A 402 -8.00 -9.55 3.30
C ALA A 402 -8.95 -10.67 3.71
N TYR A 403 -10.26 -10.42 3.63
CA TYR A 403 -11.26 -11.48 3.78
C TYR A 403 -11.45 -12.21 2.45
N ASP A 404 -11.35 -13.54 2.47
CA ASP A 404 -11.69 -14.40 1.33
C ASP A 404 -13.04 -15.07 1.60
N GLY A 405 -14.05 -14.71 0.81
CA GLY A 405 -15.43 -15.19 0.99
C GLY A 405 -15.73 -16.53 0.33
N ARG A 406 -14.71 -17.25 -0.17
CA ARG A 406 -14.84 -18.55 -0.85
C ARG A 406 -14.85 -19.75 0.08
#